data_AF-A0A7V4AR96-F1
#
_entry.id   AF-A0A7V4AR96-F1
#
_cell.length_a   1.000
_cell.length_b   1.000
_cell.length_c   1.000
_cell.angle_alpha   90.00
_cell.angle_beta   90.00
_cell.angle_gamma   90.00
#
_symmetry.space_group_name_H-M   'P 1'
#
loop_
_entity.id
_entity.type
_entity.pdbx_description
1 polymer ?
#
loop_
_entity_poly.entity_id
_entity_poly.type
_entity_poly.pdbx_seq_one_letter_code
_entity_poly.pdbx_strand_id
1 'polypeptide(L)'
;MSKRRGPGPAFRQSDGARLQNALQGSTAWRPVSTLIASDGRRTFYAGLYDPSTATFRKRLEPEHILRHPPAIALQVCVVEELQRRGCRQIEARMPDGDVLTVPFALFTLKAEVLDRGFGAQLALPLRYWTSRRKSELQPALTGLEV
;
A
#
# COMPACT_ATOMS: atom_id res chain seq x y z
N MET A 1 -66.17 21.91 -32.40
CA MET A 1 -66.08 22.91 -31.31
C MET A 1 -64.72 22.79 -30.64
N SER A 2 -63.90 23.80 -30.84
CA SER A 2 -62.56 23.97 -30.28
C SER A 2 -62.60 24.30 -28.78
N LYS A 3 -61.56 23.90 -28.05
CA LYS A 3 -60.79 24.83 -27.19
C LYS A 3 -59.38 24.28 -26.98
N ARG A 4 -58.45 24.87 -27.75
CA ARG A 4 -57.00 24.81 -27.57
C ARG A 4 -56.64 25.55 -26.28
N ARG A 5 -55.73 25.01 -25.47
CA ARG A 5 -54.98 25.78 -24.47
C ARG A 5 -53.49 25.64 -24.80
N GLY A 6 -52.86 26.81 -24.92
CA GLY A 6 -51.56 27.03 -25.56
C GLY A 6 -50.35 26.60 -24.72
N PRO A 7 -49.14 26.77 -25.30
CA PRO A 7 -47.89 26.29 -24.77
C PRO A 7 -47.37 27.20 -23.65
N GLY A 8 -46.91 26.58 -22.56
CA GLY A 8 -46.19 27.26 -21.48
C GLY A 8 -44.78 27.72 -21.91
N PRO A 9 -44.20 28.70 -21.20
CA PRO A 9 -43.03 29.44 -21.65
C PRO A 9 -41.75 28.60 -21.65
N ALA A 10 -40.94 28.87 -22.67
CA ALA A 10 -39.60 28.34 -22.87
C ALA A 10 -38.67 28.69 -21.69
N PHE A 11 -38.16 27.68 -21.01
CA PHE A 11 -37.05 27.83 -20.08
C PHE A 11 -35.75 27.91 -20.89
N ARG A 12 -35.31 29.15 -21.14
CA ARG A 12 -34.00 29.48 -21.70
C ARG A 12 -33.03 29.60 -20.53
N GLN A 13 -32.20 28.58 -20.32
CA GLN A 13 -30.97 28.72 -19.54
C GLN A 13 -29.77 28.49 -20.46
N SER A 14 -29.21 29.63 -20.88
CA SER A 14 -27.78 29.91 -21.07
C SER A 14 -26.84 28.74 -21.36
N ASP A 15 -26.33 28.76 -22.60
CA ASP A 15 -24.94 28.51 -22.94
C ASP A 15 -23.99 29.02 -21.85
N GLY A 16 -23.05 28.17 -21.43
CA GLY A 16 -21.93 28.62 -20.60
C GLY A 16 -21.46 27.65 -19.54
N ALA A 17 -21.09 26.43 -19.90
CA ALA A 17 -20.10 25.67 -19.12
C ALA A 17 -19.48 24.57 -19.98
N ARG A 18 -18.64 25.01 -20.92
CA ARG A 18 -17.60 24.19 -21.52
C ARG A 18 -16.62 23.79 -20.41
N LEU A 19 -16.90 22.74 -19.65
CA LEU A 19 -15.87 22.09 -18.83
C LEU A 19 -15.07 21.16 -19.73
N GLN A 20 -14.19 21.81 -20.49
CA GLN A 20 -12.86 21.28 -20.72
C GLN A 20 -12.25 20.99 -19.36
N ASN A 21 -11.95 19.72 -19.10
CA ASN A 21 -10.77 19.30 -18.35
C ASN A 21 -10.57 17.80 -18.57
N ALA A 22 -10.30 17.45 -19.84
CA ALA A 22 -9.29 16.45 -20.09
C ALA A 22 -7.95 17.01 -19.59
N LEU A 23 -7.10 16.14 -19.04
CA LEU A 23 -5.72 16.44 -18.62
C LEU A 23 -5.57 17.15 -17.27
N GLN A 24 -5.90 16.45 -16.19
CA GLN A 24 -5.02 16.50 -15.01
C GLN A 24 -4.46 15.10 -14.81
N GLY A 25 -3.47 14.77 -15.63
CA GLY A 25 -2.43 13.83 -15.23
C GLY A 25 -1.81 14.40 -13.97
N SER A 26 -2.37 14.02 -12.83
CA SER A 26 -1.91 14.43 -11.52
C SER A 26 -0.60 13.70 -11.27
N THR A 27 0.49 14.27 -11.80
CA THR A 27 1.85 14.09 -11.30
C THR A 27 2.01 14.81 -9.95
N ALA A 28 0.93 14.95 -9.17
CA ALA A 28 1.03 15.37 -7.79
C ALA A 28 1.71 14.22 -7.06
N TRP A 29 2.98 14.42 -6.74
CA TRP A 29 3.73 13.58 -5.83
C TRP A 29 2.88 13.36 -4.58
N ARG A 30 2.33 12.16 -4.44
CA ARG A 30 1.55 11.80 -3.26
C ARG A 30 2.55 11.41 -2.18
N PRO A 31 2.57 12.12 -1.05
CA PRO A 31 3.53 11.82 0.00
C PRO A 31 3.30 10.39 0.51
N VAL A 32 4.40 9.75 0.91
CA VAL A 32 4.34 8.50 1.66
C VAL A 32 3.43 8.71 2.85
N SER A 33 2.41 7.87 2.97
CA SER A 33 1.36 8.00 3.99
C SER A 33 1.54 6.94 5.06
N THR A 34 1.31 7.32 6.31
CA THR A 34 1.21 6.36 7.41
C THR A 34 -0.02 5.48 7.21
N LEU A 35 0.16 4.15 7.24
CA LEU A 35 -0.93 3.19 7.24
C LEU A 35 -1.31 2.85 8.68
N ILE A 36 -2.50 3.27 9.05
CA ILE A 36 -3.15 2.95 10.33
C ILE A 36 -4.21 1.90 10.04
N ALA A 37 -4.25 0.85 10.86
CA ALA A 37 -5.27 -0.19 10.77
C ALA A 37 -5.97 -0.34 12.12
N SER A 38 -7.18 -0.88 12.08
CA SER A 38 -7.96 -1.23 13.27
C SER A 38 -8.51 -2.65 13.16
N ASP A 39 -8.40 -3.42 14.23
CA ASP A 39 -8.99 -4.75 14.37
C ASP A 39 -10.33 -4.72 15.13
N GLY A 40 -10.90 -3.52 15.32
CA GLY A 40 -12.11 -3.29 16.12
C GLY A 40 -11.88 -3.24 17.63
N ARG A 41 -10.70 -3.66 18.12
CA ARG A 41 -10.31 -3.55 19.54
C ARG A 41 -9.26 -2.46 19.76
N ARG A 42 -8.35 -2.31 18.80
CA ARG A 42 -7.24 -1.35 18.83
C ARG A 42 -7.05 -0.72 17.47
N THR A 43 -6.47 0.48 17.49
CA THR A 43 -5.98 1.18 16.32
C THR A 43 -4.48 1.31 16.46
N PHE A 44 -3.72 0.98 15.42
CA PHE A 44 -2.27 0.93 15.50
C PHE A 44 -1.60 1.32 14.19
N TYR A 45 -0.34 1.73 14.30
CA TYR A 45 0.55 1.98 13.18
C TYR A 45 1.02 0.65 12.59
N ALA A 46 0.70 0.40 11.32
CA ALA A 46 1.11 -0.81 10.63
C ALA A 46 2.40 -0.63 9.81
N GLY A 47 2.61 0.57 9.26
CA GLY A 47 3.76 0.87 8.42
C GLY A 47 3.54 2.11 7.55
N LEU A 48 4.37 2.25 6.51
CA LEU A 48 4.27 3.31 5.52
C LEU A 48 3.72 2.77 4.21
N TYR A 49 2.81 3.50 3.56
CA TYR A 49 2.31 3.19 2.24
C TYR A 49 2.70 4.30 1.27
N ASP A 50 3.43 3.93 0.22
CA ASP A 50 3.79 4.79 -0.89
C ASP A 50 2.78 4.59 -2.05
N PRO A 51 1.85 5.53 -2.26
CA PRO A 51 0.86 5.42 -3.32
C PRO A 51 1.45 5.59 -4.73
N SER A 52 2.64 6.19 -4.88
CA SER A 52 3.27 6.38 -6.20
C SER A 52 3.80 5.07 -6.76
N THR A 53 4.29 4.19 -5.89
CA THR A 53 4.80 2.86 -6.24
C THR A 53 3.84 1.73 -5.86
N ALA A 54 2.73 2.05 -5.19
CA ALA A 54 1.81 1.10 -4.57
C ALA A 54 2.51 0.11 -3.61
N THR A 55 3.50 0.60 -2.87
CA THR A 55 4.36 -0.22 -2.01
C THR A 55 4.07 0.02 -0.54
N PHE A 56 3.87 -1.05 0.22
CA PHE A 56 3.79 -1.02 1.68
C PHE A 56 5.15 -1.37 2.29
N ARG A 57 5.61 -0.55 3.22
CA ARG A 57 6.88 -0.70 3.93
C ARG A 57 6.63 -0.92 5.41
N LYS A 58 7.05 -2.08 5.91
CA LYS A 58 7.00 -2.44 7.34
C LYS A 58 8.42 -2.59 7.87
N ARG A 59 8.69 -1.98 9.03
CA ARG A 59 9.90 -2.25 9.79
C ARG A 59 9.63 -3.44 10.71
N LEU A 60 10.52 -4.43 10.69
CA LEU A 60 10.43 -5.61 11.55
C LEU A 60 11.38 -5.47 12.74
N GLU A 61 11.00 -6.17 13.80
CA GLU A 61 11.82 -6.41 14.99
C GLU A 61 12.03 -7.93 15.06
N PRO A 62 13.06 -8.43 15.76
CA PRO A 62 13.35 -9.87 15.80
C PRO A 62 12.13 -10.73 16.21
N GLU A 63 11.31 -10.25 17.13
CA GLU A 63 10.06 -10.88 17.60
C GLU A 63 8.92 -10.90 16.56
N HIS A 64 9.00 -10.08 15.52
CA HIS A 64 8.00 -10.05 14.44
C HIS A 64 8.16 -11.19 13.43
N ILE A 65 9.23 -11.97 13.54
CA ILE A 65 9.51 -13.12 12.68
C ILE A 65 9.11 -14.38 13.43
N LEU A 66 8.17 -15.14 12.87
CA LEU A 66 7.80 -16.44 13.43
C LEU A 66 9.00 -17.38 13.37
N ARG A 67 9.20 -18.22 14.39
CA ARG A 67 10.34 -19.15 14.41
C ARG A 67 10.09 -20.43 13.61
N HIS A 68 8.86 -20.97 13.67
CA HIS A 68 8.51 -22.26 13.08
C HIS A 68 7.08 -22.23 12.48
N PRO A 69 6.93 -22.35 11.15
CA PRO A 69 7.98 -22.08 10.16
C PRO A 69 8.43 -20.61 10.19
N PRO A 70 9.66 -20.28 9.77
CA PRO A 70 10.10 -18.90 9.58
C PRO A 70 9.17 -18.14 8.63
N ALA A 71 8.49 -17.10 9.14
CA ALA A 71 7.48 -16.37 8.39
C ALA A 71 7.30 -14.94 8.90
N ILE A 72 6.82 -14.06 8.02
CA ILE A 72 6.40 -12.69 8.36
C ILE A 72 4.88 -12.64 8.33
N ALA A 73 4.30 -12.14 9.42
CA ALA A 73 2.85 -12.02 9.56
C ALA A 73 2.38 -10.56 9.43
N LEU A 74 1.23 -10.40 8.78
CA LEU A 74 0.43 -9.16 8.76
C LEU A 74 -0.96 -9.47 9.32
N GLN A 75 -1.53 -8.54 10.09
CA GLN A 75 -2.91 -8.68 10.54
C GLN A 75 -3.87 -8.60 9.35
N VAL A 76 -4.97 -9.35 9.39
CA VAL A 76 -5.95 -9.38 8.30
C VAL A 76 -6.47 -7.97 7.96
N CYS A 77 -6.76 -7.14 8.96
CA CYS A 77 -7.23 -5.77 8.74
C CYS A 77 -6.21 -4.88 7.99
N VAL A 78 -4.91 -5.13 8.18
CA VAL A 78 -3.85 -4.43 7.42
C VAL A 78 -3.88 -4.89 5.96
N VAL A 79 -4.03 -6.19 5.72
CA VAL A 79 -4.07 -6.76 4.36
C VAL A 79 -5.29 -6.26 3.59
N GLU A 80 -6.44 -6.19 4.24
CA GLU A 80 -7.67 -5.63 3.66
C GLU A 80 -7.52 -4.15 3.29
N GLU A 81 -6.90 -3.35 4.16
CA GLU A 81 -6.60 -1.94 3.88
C GLU A 81 -5.63 -1.80 2.69
N LEU A 82 -4.60 -2.63 2.64
CA LEU A 82 -3.65 -2.66 1.51
C LEU A 82 -4.31 -3.05 0.19
N GLN A 83 -5.21 -4.02 0.23
CA GLN A 83 -5.99 -4.42 -0.95
C GLN A 83 -6.89 -3.28 -1.43
N ARG A 84 -7.60 -2.60 -0.51
CA ARG A 84 -8.43 -1.43 -0.84
C ARG A 84 -7.62 -0.28 -1.46
N ARG A 85 -6.35 -0.12 -1.05
CA ARG A 85 -5.42 0.89 -1.59
C ARG A 85 -4.74 0.48 -2.90
N GLY A 86 -4.97 -0.74 -3.39
CA GLY A 86 -4.36 -1.26 -4.61
C GLY A 86 -2.87 -1.58 -4.46
N CYS A 87 -2.44 -2.02 -3.27
CA CYS A 87 -1.05 -2.38 -3.01
C CYS A 87 -0.55 -3.46 -3.98
N ARG A 88 0.66 -3.27 -4.49
CA ARG A 88 1.33 -4.18 -5.45
C ARG A 88 2.51 -4.90 -4.84
N GLN A 89 3.19 -4.28 -3.87
CA GLN A 89 4.41 -4.82 -3.27
C GLN A 89 4.43 -4.58 -1.76
N ILE A 90 4.94 -5.57 -1.03
CA ILE A 90 5.28 -5.46 0.38
C ILE A 90 6.80 -5.48 0.52
N GLU A 91 7.35 -4.53 1.26
CA GLU A 91 8.74 -4.47 1.68
C GLU A 91 8.81 -4.59 3.21
N ALA A 92 9.54 -5.58 3.68
CA ALA A 92 9.82 -5.81 5.08
C ALA A 92 11.30 -5.52 5.34
N ARG A 93 11.57 -4.50 6.17
CA ARG A 93 12.94 -4.14 6.56
C ARG A 93 13.32 -4.87 7.83
N MET A 94 14.34 -5.71 7.74
CA MET A 94 14.87 -6.53 8.81
C MET A 94 15.73 -5.70 9.78
N PRO A 95 15.89 -6.14 11.04
CA PRO A 95 16.73 -5.46 12.03
C PRO A 95 18.20 -5.31 11.61
N ASP A 96 18.73 -6.28 10.88
CA ASP A 96 20.11 -6.30 10.33
C ASP A 96 20.30 -5.39 9.11
N GLY A 97 19.23 -4.76 8.62
CA GLY A 97 19.25 -3.86 7.47
C GLY A 97 18.88 -4.51 6.14
N ASP A 98 18.68 -5.84 6.10
CA ASP A 98 18.19 -6.51 4.90
C ASP A 98 16.77 -6.06 4.56
N VAL A 99 16.46 -6.01 3.25
CA VAL A 99 15.12 -5.70 2.77
C VAL A 99 14.56 -6.91 2.05
N LEU A 100 13.50 -7.48 2.63
CA LEU A 100 12.74 -8.56 2.04
C LEU A 100 11.56 -7.99 1.27
N THR A 101 11.33 -8.49 0.05
CA THR A 101 10.27 -8.00 -0.83
C THR A 101 9.41 -9.14 -1.34
N VAL A 102 8.12 -8.87 -1.53
CA VAL A 102 7.18 -9.83 -2.13
C VAL A 102 6.06 -9.09 -2.87
N PRO A 103 5.60 -9.58 -4.03
CA PRO A 103 4.38 -9.08 -4.64
C PRO A 103 3.18 -9.31 -3.72
N PHE A 104 2.31 -8.30 -3.58
CA PHE A 104 1.12 -8.36 -2.73
C PHE A 104 0.21 -9.54 -3.12
N ALA A 105 0.04 -9.77 -4.42
CA ALA A 105 -0.76 -10.90 -4.93
C ALA A 105 -0.17 -12.27 -4.54
N LEU A 106 1.16 -12.41 -4.49
CA LEU A 106 1.78 -13.65 -4.04
C LEU A 106 1.59 -13.84 -2.53
N PHE A 107 1.68 -12.76 -1.76
CA PHE A 107 1.42 -12.79 -0.33
C PHE A 107 -0.01 -13.26 -0.03
N THR A 108 -1.03 -12.67 -0.65
CA THR A 108 -2.42 -13.07 -0.43
C THR A 108 -2.73 -14.49 -0.92
N LEU A 109 -2.04 -14.97 -1.95
CA LEU A 109 -2.22 -16.31 -2.49
C LEU A 109 -1.56 -17.41 -1.63
N LYS A 110 -0.41 -17.12 -1.01
CA LYS A 110 0.44 -18.13 -0.35
C LYS A 110 0.54 -17.99 1.16
N ALA A 111 0.04 -16.90 1.73
CA ALA A 111 0.01 -16.75 3.18
C ALA A 111 -1.01 -17.69 3.81
N GLU A 112 -0.65 -18.21 4.98
CA GLU A 112 -1.50 -19.09 5.78
C GLU A 112 -2.17 -18.28 6.90
N VAL A 113 -3.42 -18.60 7.20
CA VAL A 113 -4.15 -17.96 8.31
C VAL A 113 -3.60 -18.47 9.62
N LEU A 114 -3.33 -17.54 10.54
CA LEU A 114 -2.86 -17.80 11.89
C LEU A 114 -3.65 -16.97 12.89
N ASP A 115 -4.10 -17.58 13.98
CA ASP A 115 -4.58 -16.86 15.15
C ASP A 115 -3.95 -17.47 16.41
N ARG A 116 -3.25 -16.64 17.20
CA ARG A 116 -2.60 -17.03 18.46
C ARG A 116 -3.11 -16.21 19.65
N GLY A 117 -4.35 -15.73 19.58
CA GLY A 117 -4.98 -14.91 20.61
C GLY A 117 -4.76 -13.40 20.46
N PHE A 118 -4.12 -12.97 19.35
CA PHE A 118 -3.87 -11.56 19.03
C PHE A 118 -4.70 -11.07 17.82
N GLY A 119 -5.71 -11.87 17.43
CA GLY A 119 -6.50 -11.67 16.22
C GLY A 119 -5.95 -12.41 15.02
N ALA A 120 -6.76 -12.52 13.97
CA ALA A 120 -6.40 -13.21 12.74
C ALA A 120 -5.26 -12.50 11.99
N GLN A 121 -4.28 -13.29 11.57
CA GLN A 121 -3.10 -12.87 10.84
C GLN A 121 -2.92 -13.74 9.60
N LEU A 122 -2.28 -13.18 8.59
CA LEU A 122 -1.79 -13.89 7.41
C LEU A 122 -0.27 -13.96 7.51
N ALA A 123 0.27 -15.17 7.57
CA ALA A 123 1.69 -15.44 7.72
C ALA A 123 2.26 -16.01 6.41
N LEU A 124 3.25 -15.33 5.83
CA LEU A 124 3.93 -15.81 4.63
C LEU A 124 5.32 -16.35 4.98
N PRO A 125 5.62 -17.64 4.72
CA PRO A 125 6.94 -18.21 4.92
C PRO A 125 8.06 -17.45 4.21
N LEU A 126 9.22 -17.33 4.85
CA LEU A 126 10.38 -16.56 4.34
C LEU A 126 10.87 -17.02 2.96
N ARG A 127 10.67 -18.30 2.61
CA ARG A 127 11.02 -18.86 1.29
C ARG A 127 10.32 -18.19 0.10
N TYR A 128 9.23 -17.46 0.32
CA TYR A 128 8.51 -16.73 -0.74
C TYR A 128 8.98 -15.26 -0.89
N TRP A 129 9.89 -14.81 -0.03
CA TRP A 129 10.40 -13.45 -0.05
C TRP A 129 11.71 -13.36 -0.82
N THR A 130 11.89 -12.28 -1.57
CA THR A 130 13.13 -11.97 -2.26
C THR A 130 13.95 -11.01 -1.40
N SER A 131 15.15 -11.42 -0.98
CA SER A 131 16.07 -10.56 -0.24
C SER A 131 16.89 -9.67 -1.17
N ARG A 132 16.99 -8.39 -0.82
CA ARG A 132 18.01 -7.48 -1.31
C ARG A 132 18.85 -7.07 -0.12
N ARG A 133 20.07 -7.59 -0.05
CA ARG A 133 21.05 -7.08 0.93
C ARG A 133 21.43 -5.67 0.53
N LYS A 134 21.52 -4.79 1.52
CA LYS A 134 22.18 -3.51 1.33
C LYS A 134 23.67 -3.83 1.18
N SER A 135 24.18 -3.95 -0.05
CA SER A 135 25.64 -4.03 -0.21
C SER A 135 26.21 -2.72 0.32
N GLU A 136 27.03 -2.80 1.35
CA GLU A 136 27.89 -1.70 1.73
C GLU A 136 28.86 -1.45 0.58
N LEU A 137 28.46 -0.63 -0.39
CA LEU A 137 29.42 0.06 -1.24
C LEU A 137 30.17 1.00 -0.31
N GLN A 138 31.27 0.52 0.28
CA GLN A 138 32.32 1.41 0.75
C GLN A 138 32.67 2.35 -0.40
N PRO A 139 32.71 3.67 -0.20
CA PRO A 139 33.41 4.51 -1.15
C PRO A 139 34.88 4.08 -1.08
N ALA A 140 35.37 3.41 -2.13
CA ALA A 140 36.80 3.31 -2.36
C ALA A 140 37.31 4.75 -2.44
N LEU A 141 38.02 5.17 -1.39
CA LEU A 141 38.68 6.46 -1.33
C LEU A 141 39.63 6.58 -2.52
N THR A 142 39.20 7.38 -3.49
CA THR A 142 40.02 8.02 -4.51
C THR A 142 41.18 8.77 -3.85
N GLY A 143 42.38 8.59 -4.40
CA GLY A 143 43.43 9.61 -4.45
C GLY A 143 44.40 9.63 -3.28
N LEU A 144 45.48 8.85 -3.39
CA LEU A 144 46.78 9.25 -2.88
C LEU A 144 47.62 9.66 -4.10
N GLU A 145 47.61 10.95 -4.40
CA GLU A 145 48.66 11.61 -5.15
C GLU A 145 49.92 11.63 -4.28
N VAL A 146 51.04 11.12 -4.81
CA VAL A 146 52.38 11.69 -4.61
C VAL A 146 53.17 11.52 -5.90
#